data_AF-A0AAX7UDR5-F1
#
_entry.id   AF-A0AAX7UDR5-F1
#
_cell.length_a   1.000
_cell.length_b   1.000
_cell.length_c   1.000
_cell.angle_alpha   90.00
_cell.angle_beta   90.00
_cell.angle_gamma   90.00
#
_symmetry.space_group_name_H-M   'P 1'
#
loop_
_entity.id
_entity.type
_entity.pdbx_description
1 polymer ?
#
loop_
_entity_poly.entity_id
_entity_poly.type
_entity_poly.pdbx_seq_one_letter_code
_entity_poly.pdbx_strand_id
1 'polypeptide(L)'
;MPSVPSSKETTVNSPVCPHAGKLHGFSNGENLKTEEESQEAARNIQIKTKNSSPERKWIRPDLPSRCTWSLEASKSDSPHTQVSRTVAPAILPNILNKIGDTPMVRINNIPKAFGLKCEILAKCEFFNAGGSVKDRISLRMVEDAERAGILKPGDTIIEPTSGNTGIGLALAAAVKGYRCIIVMPEKMSMEKVDVLRALGAEIVRTPTSARFDSPESHVGVAWRLKNEIPNSHILDQYRNPSNPLAHYDTTAEEILEQCEGSILAEPEELNKTDKTQYEVEGIGYDFIPTVLDRSVVDTWYKSNDEESFNMSRLLIREEGLLCGGSSGTAMAAAVHAAKELKEGQRCVVILPDSIRNYMSKFLSDKWMVQKGFLREEDLMVKKPWWWNLKLQCLNMSAPLTVLPTVSCQKTIQILKHNGFDQAPVVDDTGLILGMVTLGNMLSSILAGKINLSDPVSKVLYKQFKQITLTDNLGKLSSILEIDHFALVVHEQIQYLTDGSHSKKQMVFGVVTAVDLLNFVTARKRQERSMSESTDELN
;
A
#
# COMPACT_ATOMS: atom_id res chain seq x y z
N MET A 1 38.24 46.88 -12.45
CA MET A 1 39.48 47.24 -11.72
C MET A 1 39.07 48.21 -10.61
N PRO A 2 39.59 48.12 -9.39
CA PRO A 2 40.99 47.85 -9.04
C PRO A 2 41.31 46.38 -8.71
N SER A 3 42.54 46.15 -8.24
CA SER A 3 43.31 44.90 -8.25
C SER A 3 43.41 44.17 -6.90
N VAL A 4 43.62 42.86 -7.00
CA VAL A 4 43.89 41.90 -5.91
C VAL A 4 45.23 42.18 -5.20
N PRO A 5 45.30 42.02 -3.86
CA PRO A 5 46.52 41.63 -3.13
C PRO A 5 46.50 40.12 -2.80
N SER A 6 47.69 39.52 -2.81
CA SER A 6 47.89 38.06 -2.78
C SER A 6 47.87 37.44 -1.38
N SER A 7 47.46 36.17 -1.34
CA SER A 7 47.85 35.07 -0.44
C SER A 7 47.96 35.29 1.08
N LYS A 8 47.12 34.54 1.81
CA LYS A 8 47.57 33.64 2.88
C LYS A 8 46.59 32.47 3.00
N GLU A 9 47.10 31.26 3.04
CA GLU A 9 46.29 30.04 3.18
C GLU A 9 45.78 29.90 4.62
N THR A 10 44.47 29.71 4.77
CA THR A 10 43.86 29.19 6.00
C THR A 10 42.82 28.15 5.63
N THR A 11 43.14 26.89 5.93
CA THR A 11 42.25 25.74 5.76
C THR A 11 41.02 25.89 6.67
N VAL A 12 39.84 26.05 6.08
CA VAL A 12 38.56 26.04 6.80
C VAL A 12 38.01 24.62 6.82
N ASN A 13 37.95 24.02 8.00
CA ASN A 13 37.37 22.69 8.20
C ASN A 13 35.84 22.72 8.08
N SER A 14 35.28 21.76 7.35
CA SER A 14 33.84 21.49 7.35
C SER A 14 33.34 21.10 8.76
N PRO A 15 32.12 21.49 9.17
CA PRO A 15 31.59 21.13 10.48
C PRO A 15 31.29 19.62 10.54
N VAL A 16 31.98 18.92 11.46
CA VAL A 16 31.83 17.48 11.68
C VAL A 16 30.67 17.21 12.65
N CYS A 17 29.85 16.23 12.33
CA CYS A 17 28.75 15.76 13.17
C CYS A 17 29.27 15.24 14.55
N PRO A 18 28.72 15.70 15.70
CA PRO A 18 29.34 15.50 17.01
C PRO A 18 29.13 14.10 17.63
N HIS A 19 29.12 13.03 16.83
CA HIS A 19 29.01 11.63 17.29
C HIS A 19 30.14 10.71 16.78
N ALA A 20 31.08 11.21 15.98
CA ALA A 20 32.24 10.43 15.51
C ALA A 20 33.44 10.54 16.47
N GLY A 21 33.39 9.87 17.64
CA GLY A 21 34.50 9.98 18.60
C GLY A 21 34.44 9.09 19.84
N LYS A 22 34.56 7.76 19.69
CA LYS A 22 35.03 6.85 20.77
C LYS A 22 35.33 5.41 20.29
N LEU A 23 36.22 5.24 19.31
CA LEU A 23 36.80 3.93 18.96
C LEU A 23 38.28 4.06 18.61
N HIS A 24 39.15 3.92 19.63
CA HIS A 24 40.36 3.09 19.60
C HIS A 24 41.15 3.22 20.91
N GLY A 25 41.73 2.09 21.34
CA GLY A 25 42.70 2.04 22.44
C GLY A 25 42.22 1.23 23.64
N PHE A 26 42.39 -0.10 23.58
CA PHE A 26 43.08 -0.87 24.63
C PHE A 26 43.35 -2.29 24.13
N SER A 27 44.63 -2.58 23.88
CA SER A 27 45.15 -3.94 23.73
C SER A 27 45.76 -4.38 25.05
N ASN A 28 45.18 -5.38 25.70
CA ASN A 28 45.85 -6.52 26.32
C ASN A 28 44.78 -7.36 27.04
N GLY A 29 44.85 -8.68 26.89
CA GLY A 29 43.73 -9.56 27.23
C GLY A 29 43.68 -9.97 28.69
N GLU A 30 42.47 -10.24 29.17
CA GLU A 30 42.15 -11.35 30.06
C GLU A 30 40.65 -11.69 29.95
N ASN A 31 40.25 -12.89 30.36
CA ASN A 31 38.93 -13.47 30.05
C ASN A 31 37.75 -12.71 30.70
N LEU A 32 36.78 -12.27 29.89
CA LEU A 32 35.38 -12.17 30.28
C LEU A 32 34.46 -12.59 29.12
N LYS A 33 33.51 -13.49 29.39
CA LYS A 33 32.47 -13.89 28.44
C LYS A 33 31.39 -12.81 28.42
N THR A 34 31.10 -12.24 27.25
CA THR A 34 30.09 -11.20 27.07
C THR A 34 28.74 -11.78 26.66
N GLU A 35 27.74 -11.69 27.53
CA GLU A 35 26.32 -11.85 27.21
C GLU A 35 25.77 -10.56 26.54
N GLU A 36 26.27 -10.18 25.36
CA GLU A 36 25.83 -8.91 24.74
C GLU A 36 25.83 -8.88 23.20
N GLU A 37 25.51 -10.01 22.55
CA GLU A 37 25.36 -10.07 21.08
C GLU A 37 24.13 -10.92 20.66
N SER A 38 22.91 -10.43 20.96
CA SER A 38 21.66 -11.07 20.51
C SER A 38 20.40 -10.17 20.51
N GLN A 39 20.51 -8.90 20.07
CA GLN A 39 19.34 -8.01 19.91
C GLN A 39 19.26 -7.26 18.57
N GLU A 40 19.47 -7.94 17.44
CA GLU A 40 19.04 -7.42 16.13
C GLU A 40 18.40 -8.49 15.24
N ALA A 41 17.32 -9.08 15.76
CA ALA A 41 16.40 -9.94 15.01
C ALA A 41 15.01 -9.30 15.01
N ALA A 42 14.35 -9.27 13.85
CA ALA A 42 13.05 -8.62 13.66
C ALA A 42 12.01 -9.09 14.68
N ARG A 43 11.43 -8.15 15.44
CA ARG A 43 10.40 -8.38 16.46
C ARG A 43 9.05 -8.76 15.84
N ASN A 44 8.98 -9.95 15.23
CA ASN A 44 7.71 -10.60 14.93
C ASN A 44 7.13 -11.15 16.25
N ILE A 45 6.06 -10.52 16.74
CA ILE A 45 5.33 -11.01 17.93
C ILE A 45 4.68 -12.36 17.59
N GLN A 46 5.27 -13.46 18.08
CA GLN A 46 4.63 -14.77 18.00
C GLN A 46 3.44 -14.85 18.97
N ILE A 47 2.24 -14.86 18.41
CA ILE A 47 0.99 -15.04 19.15
C ILE A 47 0.92 -16.48 19.67
N LYS A 48 0.91 -16.66 21.00
CA LYS A 48 0.68 -17.99 21.62
C LYS A 48 -0.78 -18.40 21.47
N THR A 49 -1.08 -19.27 20.52
CA THR A 49 -2.41 -19.87 20.37
C THR A 49 -2.64 -20.97 21.41
N LYS A 50 -3.04 -20.62 22.65
CA LYS A 50 -3.66 -21.58 23.57
C LYS A 50 -4.47 -20.96 24.72
N ASN A 51 -5.60 -21.62 24.98
CA ASN A 51 -6.46 -21.63 26.16
C ASN A 51 -7.70 -20.72 26.20
N SER A 52 -8.71 -21.30 26.85
CA SER A 52 -10.12 -20.91 26.99
C SER A 52 -10.36 -19.53 27.57
N SER A 53 -11.41 -18.87 27.08
CA SER A 53 -11.82 -17.51 27.42
C SER A 53 -12.10 -17.28 28.91
N PRO A 54 -11.34 -16.41 29.60
CA PRO A 54 -11.92 -15.52 30.60
C PRO A 54 -12.89 -14.55 29.89
N GLU A 55 -13.79 -13.91 30.63
CA GLU A 55 -14.75 -12.95 30.06
C GLU A 55 -14.07 -11.91 29.17
N ARG A 56 -14.58 -11.76 27.94
CA ARG A 56 -13.99 -10.93 26.89
C ARG A 56 -14.15 -9.45 27.25
N LYS A 57 -13.20 -8.89 28.01
CA LYS A 57 -13.09 -7.44 28.33
C LYS A 57 -12.87 -6.63 27.05
N TRP A 58 -13.97 -6.33 26.37
CA TRP A 58 -14.04 -5.68 25.06
C TRP A 58 -15.28 -4.78 25.01
N ILE A 59 -15.12 -3.54 24.55
CA ILE A 59 -16.23 -2.64 24.24
C ILE A 59 -16.52 -2.72 22.74
N ARG A 60 -17.76 -3.09 22.39
CA ARG A 60 -18.20 -3.23 20.99
C ARG A 60 -18.14 -1.89 20.22
N PRO A 61 -17.68 -1.86 18.95
CA PRO A 61 -17.58 -0.64 18.15
C PRO A 61 -18.93 -0.17 17.57
N ASP A 62 -19.97 -1.00 17.67
CA ASP A 62 -21.30 -0.83 17.06
C ASP A 62 -22.41 -0.60 18.10
N LEU A 63 -22.07 -0.27 19.35
CA LEU A 63 -23.09 0.13 20.33
C LEU A 63 -23.75 1.46 19.87
N PRO A 64 -25.05 1.66 20.10
CA PRO A 64 -25.71 2.94 19.83
C PRO A 64 -24.98 4.12 20.50
N SER A 65 -24.99 5.27 19.82
CA SER A 65 -24.47 6.50 20.41
C SER A 65 -25.24 6.89 21.66
N ARG A 66 -24.52 7.49 22.62
CA ARG A 66 -25.11 8.13 23.81
C ARG A 66 -25.01 9.65 23.74
N CYS A 67 -24.67 10.19 22.56
CA CYS A 67 -24.70 11.63 22.32
C CYS A 67 -26.16 12.12 22.39
N THR A 68 -26.37 13.25 23.05
CA THR A 68 -27.67 13.91 23.18
C THR A 68 -27.76 15.18 22.33
N TRP A 69 -26.91 15.29 21.31
CA TRP A 69 -26.94 16.41 20.37
C TRP A 69 -28.21 16.36 19.51
N SER A 70 -28.76 17.54 19.23
CA SER A 70 -29.80 17.74 18.22
C SER A 70 -29.56 19.08 17.50
N LEU A 71 -30.28 19.32 16.40
CA LEU A 71 -30.11 20.53 15.60
C LEU A 71 -30.50 21.82 16.37
N GLU A 72 -31.37 21.69 17.37
CA GLU A 72 -31.86 22.77 18.24
C GLU A 72 -31.01 22.97 19.50
N ALA A 73 -30.04 22.09 19.78
CA ALA A 73 -29.21 22.16 20.97
C ALA A 73 -28.21 23.33 20.90
N SER A 74 -28.04 24.09 21.98
CA SER A 74 -27.09 25.19 22.02
C SER A 74 -25.64 24.69 22.02
N LYS A 75 -24.74 25.39 21.31
CA LYS A 75 -23.29 25.13 21.37
C LYS A 75 -22.73 25.25 22.80
N SER A 76 -23.39 25.97 23.70
CA SER A 76 -23.03 26.09 25.13
C SER A 76 -23.25 24.82 25.94
N ASP A 77 -24.16 23.95 25.50
CA ASP A 77 -24.65 22.82 26.29
C ASP A 77 -23.88 21.54 25.97
N SER A 78 -22.95 21.61 25.01
CA SER A 78 -22.07 20.52 24.62
C SER A 78 -21.10 20.16 25.76
N PRO A 79 -21.06 18.90 26.23
CA PRO A 79 -20.11 18.45 27.25
C PRO A 79 -18.70 18.20 26.68
N HIS A 80 -18.48 18.49 25.40
CA HIS A 80 -17.26 18.16 24.68
C HIS A 80 -16.28 19.33 24.64
N THR A 81 -14.97 19.01 24.57
CA THR A 81 -13.96 20.01 24.24
C THR A 81 -14.27 20.63 22.88
N GLN A 82 -14.13 21.95 22.76
CA GLN A 82 -14.20 22.66 21.49
C GLN A 82 -12.82 23.19 21.18
N VAL A 83 -12.33 22.96 19.95
CA VAL A 83 -11.02 23.46 19.50
C VAL A 83 -11.24 24.52 18.43
N SER A 84 -11.16 25.79 18.82
CA SER A 84 -11.19 26.90 17.85
C SER A 84 -9.97 26.85 16.93
N ARG A 85 -10.16 27.16 15.64
CA ARG A 85 -9.04 27.26 14.70
C ARG A 85 -8.09 28.39 15.13
N THR A 86 -6.79 28.13 15.04
CA THR A 86 -5.74 29.11 15.35
C THR A 86 -4.89 29.35 14.11
N VAL A 87 -4.41 30.58 13.92
CA VAL A 87 -3.53 30.90 12.78
C VAL A 87 -2.18 30.22 13.01
N ALA A 88 -1.76 29.38 12.06
CA ALA A 88 -0.48 28.68 12.16
C ALA A 88 0.69 29.69 12.27
N PRO A 89 1.65 29.47 13.20
CA PRO A 89 2.81 30.35 13.33
C PRO A 89 3.74 30.21 12.11
N ALA A 90 4.47 31.29 11.78
CA ALA A 90 5.38 31.31 10.64
C ALA A 90 6.49 30.23 10.70
N ILE A 91 6.83 29.77 11.90
CA ILE A 91 7.67 28.59 12.14
C ILE A 91 6.83 27.61 12.98
N LEU A 92 6.52 26.45 12.41
CA LEU A 92 5.76 25.41 13.11
C LEU A 92 6.65 24.75 14.18
N PRO A 93 6.18 24.59 15.44
CA PRO A 93 7.00 24.04 16.51
C PRO A 93 7.23 22.52 16.35
N ASN A 94 6.35 21.81 15.65
CA ASN A 94 6.57 20.47 15.13
C ASN A 94 5.62 20.19 13.94
N ILE A 95 5.77 19.01 13.32
CA ILE A 95 5.03 18.63 12.11
C ILE A 95 3.52 18.43 12.32
N LEU A 96 3.05 18.17 13.55
CA LEU A 96 1.63 18.00 13.84
C LEU A 96 0.85 19.30 13.64
N ASN A 97 1.51 20.47 13.80
CA ASN A 97 0.94 21.78 13.49
C ASN A 97 0.77 22.05 11.98
N LYS A 98 1.12 21.11 11.10
CA LYS A 98 0.79 21.15 9.66
C LYS A 98 -0.50 20.39 9.32
N ILE A 99 -1.15 19.76 10.30
CA ILE A 99 -2.45 19.11 10.16
C ILE A 99 -3.55 20.19 10.22
N GLY A 100 -4.50 20.16 9.28
CA GLY A 100 -5.49 21.22 9.08
C GLY A 100 -5.07 22.24 8.02
N ASP A 101 -5.92 23.26 7.84
CA ASP A 101 -5.79 24.33 6.84
C ASP A 101 -5.53 23.80 5.42
N THR A 102 -6.30 22.78 5.04
CA THR A 102 -6.12 22.11 3.74
C THR A 102 -6.73 22.94 2.60
N PRO A 103 -6.16 22.90 1.38
CA PRO A 103 -6.61 23.76 0.31
C PRO A 103 -7.97 23.32 -0.24
N MET A 104 -8.79 24.31 -0.58
CA MET A 104 -9.99 24.16 -1.39
C MET A 104 -9.62 24.48 -2.84
N VAL A 105 -9.76 23.52 -3.75
CA VAL A 105 -9.31 23.62 -5.14
C VAL A 105 -10.48 23.46 -6.09
N ARG A 106 -10.67 24.41 -7.02
CA ARG A 106 -11.69 24.29 -8.07
C ARG A 106 -11.35 23.17 -9.04
N ILE A 107 -12.34 22.33 -9.36
CA ILE A 107 -12.27 21.30 -10.40
C ILE A 107 -12.75 21.93 -11.72
N ASN A 108 -11.93 21.88 -12.76
CA ASN A 108 -12.10 22.75 -13.94
C ASN A 108 -12.47 21.99 -15.22
N ASN A 109 -12.05 20.74 -15.36
CA ASN A 109 -12.15 19.96 -16.59
C ASN A 109 -13.18 18.83 -16.45
N ILE A 110 -13.22 18.14 -15.31
CA ILE A 110 -14.18 17.06 -15.05
C ILE A 110 -15.64 17.57 -15.14
N PRO A 111 -16.07 18.67 -14.49
CA PRO A 111 -17.44 19.17 -14.61
C PRO A 111 -17.89 19.42 -16.05
N LYS A 112 -16.99 19.92 -16.92
CA LYS A 112 -17.27 20.16 -18.35
C LYS A 112 -17.50 18.85 -19.10
N ALA A 113 -16.67 17.84 -18.86
CA ALA A 113 -16.81 16.52 -19.47
C ALA A 113 -18.12 15.82 -19.08
N PHE A 114 -18.65 16.10 -17.88
CA PHE A 114 -19.93 15.57 -17.38
C PHE A 114 -21.13 16.51 -17.61
N GLY A 115 -20.95 17.64 -18.31
CA GLY A 115 -22.02 18.59 -18.65
C GLY A 115 -22.60 19.38 -17.47
N LEU A 116 -21.85 19.50 -16.37
CA LEU A 116 -22.29 20.14 -15.13
C LEU A 116 -22.19 21.67 -15.22
N LYS A 117 -23.14 22.36 -14.59
CA LYS A 117 -23.27 23.83 -14.63
C LYS A 117 -22.87 24.52 -13.32
N CYS A 118 -22.86 23.78 -12.22
CA CYS A 118 -22.45 24.26 -10.91
C CYS A 118 -20.92 24.27 -10.77
N GLU A 119 -20.41 25.00 -9.78
CA GLU A 119 -19.00 24.97 -9.41
C GLU A 119 -18.72 23.73 -8.54
N ILE A 120 -17.77 22.88 -8.95
CA ILE A 120 -17.25 21.79 -8.10
C ILE A 120 -15.92 22.20 -7.50
N LEU A 121 -15.82 22.10 -6.17
CA LEU A 121 -14.59 22.29 -5.42
C LEU A 121 -14.18 20.99 -4.72
N ALA A 122 -12.87 20.77 -4.60
CA ALA A 122 -12.28 19.68 -3.85
C ALA A 122 -11.57 20.19 -2.59
N LYS A 123 -11.92 19.61 -1.44
CA LYS A 123 -11.23 19.80 -0.17
C LYS A 123 -10.11 18.75 -0.07
N CYS A 124 -8.87 19.19 -0.30
CA CYS A 124 -7.74 18.28 -0.53
C CYS A 124 -7.06 17.84 0.78
N GLU A 125 -7.70 16.93 1.51
CA GLU A 125 -7.21 16.41 2.80
C GLU A 125 -5.92 15.58 2.71
N PHE A 126 -5.47 15.26 1.51
CA PHE A 126 -4.19 14.61 1.26
C PHE A 126 -2.95 15.52 1.46
N PHE A 127 -3.14 16.83 1.70
CA PHE A 127 -2.08 17.76 2.08
C PHE A 127 -1.76 17.80 3.59
N ASN A 128 -2.48 17.06 4.43
CA ASN A 128 -2.11 16.88 5.83
C ASN A 128 -0.75 16.14 5.97
N ALA A 129 -0.09 16.30 7.12
CA ALA A 129 1.30 15.86 7.34
C ALA A 129 1.57 14.35 7.12
N GLY A 130 0.66 13.47 7.52
CA GLY A 130 0.71 12.02 7.28
C GLY A 130 0.18 11.60 5.90
N GLY A 131 -0.43 12.54 5.17
CA GLY A 131 -0.96 12.41 3.82
C GLY A 131 -2.45 12.05 3.77
N SER A 132 -3.23 12.31 4.84
CA SER A 132 -4.67 11.99 4.86
C SER A 132 -5.53 12.82 5.84
N VAL A 133 -6.84 12.83 5.60
CA VAL A 133 -7.87 13.38 6.50
C VAL A 133 -7.81 12.82 7.94
N LYS A 134 -7.26 11.60 8.11
CA LYS A 134 -7.23 10.93 9.40
C LYS A 134 -6.19 11.51 10.36
N ASP A 135 -5.23 12.28 9.85
CA ASP A 135 -4.24 12.97 10.66
C ASP A 135 -4.92 13.92 11.67
N ARG A 136 -6.03 14.56 11.27
CA ARG A 136 -6.88 15.39 12.15
C ARG A 136 -7.41 14.63 13.35
N ILE A 137 -8.00 13.46 13.12
CA ILE A 137 -8.63 12.65 14.18
C ILE A 137 -7.56 12.02 15.06
N SER A 138 -6.42 11.63 14.49
CA SER A 138 -5.29 11.07 15.23
C SER A 138 -4.70 12.09 16.20
N LEU A 139 -4.47 13.34 15.75
CA LEU A 139 -4.03 14.43 16.63
C LEU A 139 -5.07 14.71 17.72
N ARG A 140 -6.33 14.90 17.34
CA ARG A 140 -7.41 15.26 18.28
C ARG A 140 -7.65 14.19 19.35
N MET A 141 -7.65 12.90 18.99
CA MET A 141 -7.77 11.79 19.94
C MET A 141 -6.60 11.73 20.92
N VAL A 142 -5.37 11.96 20.46
CA VAL A 142 -4.18 12.00 21.34
C VAL A 142 -4.25 13.17 22.30
N GLU A 143 -4.55 14.38 21.82
CA GLU A 143 -4.63 15.56 22.68
C GLU A 143 -5.77 15.51 23.71
N ASP A 144 -6.96 15.01 23.35
CA ASP A 144 -8.04 14.85 24.33
C ASP A 144 -7.69 13.77 25.37
N ALA A 145 -6.99 12.70 24.98
CA ALA A 145 -6.51 11.67 25.91
C ALA A 145 -5.39 12.19 26.84
N GLU A 146 -4.50 13.07 26.35
CA GLU A 146 -3.53 13.80 27.15
C GLU A 146 -4.23 14.76 28.14
N ARG A 147 -5.17 15.59 27.65
CA ARG A 147 -5.96 16.52 28.48
C ARG A 147 -6.75 15.82 29.58
N ALA A 148 -7.30 14.64 29.28
CA ALA A 148 -8.03 13.82 30.25
C ALA A 148 -7.11 13.04 31.21
N GLY A 149 -5.78 13.13 31.08
CA GLY A 149 -4.82 12.38 31.89
C GLY A 149 -4.86 10.86 31.68
N ILE A 150 -5.53 10.40 30.62
CA ILE A 150 -5.62 8.99 30.24
C ILE A 150 -4.24 8.54 29.76
N LEU A 151 -3.71 9.25 28.76
CA LEU A 151 -2.43 8.97 28.12
C LEU A 151 -1.27 9.70 28.83
N LYS A 152 -0.22 8.96 29.20
CA LYS A 152 0.93 9.45 29.98
C LYS A 152 2.24 9.25 29.19
N PRO A 153 3.28 10.08 29.39
CA PRO A 153 4.54 9.95 28.64
C PRO A 153 5.11 8.53 28.67
N GLY A 154 5.39 7.97 27.48
CA GLY A 154 5.89 6.60 27.31
C GLY A 154 4.81 5.50 27.27
N ASP A 155 3.52 5.83 27.43
CA ASP A 155 2.41 4.87 27.24
C ASP A 155 2.36 4.30 25.80
N THR A 156 1.64 3.18 25.65
CA THR A 156 1.46 2.50 24.35
C THR A 156 0.08 2.80 23.75
N ILE A 157 0.06 3.34 22.52
CA ILE A 157 -1.15 3.50 21.71
C ILE A 157 -1.33 2.25 20.85
N ILE A 158 -2.50 1.61 20.93
CA ILE A 158 -2.89 0.45 20.12
C ILE A 158 -4.14 0.82 19.31
N GLU A 159 -4.12 0.77 17.98
CA GLU A 159 -5.31 1.15 17.19
C GLU A 159 -5.70 0.12 16.12
N PRO A 160 -6.98 -0.33 16.08
CA PRO A 160 -7.56 -1.08 14.98
C PRO A 160 -7.93 -0.15 13.81
N THR A 161 -7.35 -0.34 12.62
CA THR A 161 -7.50 0.63 11.52
C THR A 161 -7.33 0.06 10.11
N SER A 162 -7.87 0.77 9.12
CA SER A 162 -7.64 0.57 7.67
C SER A 162 -6.36 1.24 7.16
N GLY A 163 -5.55 1.80 8.05
CA GLY A 163 -4.18 2.24 7.81
C GLY A 163 -3.95 3.73 8.04
N ASN A 164 -4.80 4.61 7.50
CA ASN A 164 -4.57 6.06 7.54
C ASN A 164 -4.63 6.63 8.97
N THR A 165 -5.60 6.21 9.80
CA THR A 165 -5.64 6.58 11.23
C THR A 165 -4.41 6.05 11.96
N GLY A 166 -3.92 4.87 11.58
CA GLY A 166 -2.68 4.31 12.09
C GLY A 166 -1.46 5.15 11.72
N ILE A 167 -1.37 5.67 10.49
CA ILE A 167 -0.28 6.55 10.05
C ILE A 167 -0.32 7.87 10.82
N GLY A 168 -1.49 8.50 10.96
CA GLY A 168 -1.64 9.70 11.77
C GLY A 168 -1.28 9.49 13.25
N LEU A 169 -1.66 8.34 13.83
CA LEU A 169 -1.32 8.01 15.22
C LEU A 169 0.16 7.64 15.38
N ALA A 170 0.77 6.94 14.43
CA ALA A 170 2.20 6.64 14.43
C ALA A 170 3.04 7.92 14.28
N LEU A 171 2.60 8.86 13.44
CA LEU A 171 3.21 10.19 13.31
C LEU A 171 3.12 10.97 14.63
N ALA A 172 1.93 11.02 15.25
CA ALA A 172 1.76 11.67 16.55
C ALA A 172 2.59 10.99 17.66
N ALA A 173 2.64 9.66 17.66
CA ALA A 173 3.43 8.87 18.60
C ALA A 173 4.94 9.09 18.45
N ALA A 174 5.46 9.13 17.22
CA ALA A 174 6.86 9.42 16.93
C ALA A 174 7.27 10.83 17.39
N VAL A 175 6.39 11.82 17.24
CA VAL A 175 6.64 13.21 17.69
C VAL A 175 6.52 13.37 19.21
N LYS A 176 5.56 12.70 19.85
CA LYS A 176 5.24 12.86 21.28
C LYS A 176 5.90 11.82 22.21
N GLY A 177 6.60 10.82 21.66
CA GLY A 177 7.33 9.81 22.43
C GLY A 177 6.46 8.67 22.97
N TYR A 178 5.43 8.26 22.23
CA TYR A 178 4.60 7.09 22.56
C TYR A 178 5.04 5.85 21.78
N ARG A 179 4.88 4.66 22.37
CA ARG A 179 4.97 3.40 21.63
C ARG A 179 3.69 3.22 20.81
N CYS A 180 3.79 2.81 19.55
CA CYS A 180 2.63 2.64 18.67
C CYS A 180 2.51 1.20 18.14
N ILE A 181 1.32 0.61 18.23
CA ILE A 181 1.00 -0.72 17.69
C ILE A 181 -0.26 -0.60 16.83
N ILE A 182 -0.12 -0.88 15.53
CA ILE A 182 -1.21 -0.79 14.57
C ILE A 182 -1.72 -2.19 14.20
N VAL A 183 -3.03 -2.40 14.36
CA VAL A 183 -3.70 -3.65 13.98
C VAL A 183 -4.52 -3.41 12.72
N MET A 184 -4.18 -4.08 11.61
CA MET A 184 -4.82 -3.85 10.31
C MET A 184 -5.10 -5.14 9.53
N PRO A 185 -6.14 -5.18 8.68
CA PRO A 185 -6.37 -6.31 7.78
C PRO A 185 -5.25 -6.54 6.76
N GLU A 186 -5.10 -7.78 6.30
CA GLU A 186 -4.13 -8.17 5.27
C GLU A 186 -4.32 -7.46 3.92
N LYS A 187 -5.55 -7.10 3.51
CA LYS A 187 -5.78 -6.42 2.21
C LYS A 187 -5.16 -5.02 2.09
N MET A 188 -4.83 -4.38 3.21
CA MET A 188 -4.29 -3.01 3.23
C MET A 188 -2.90 -2.98 2.61
N SER A 189 -2.63 -1.95 1.81
CA SER A 189 -1.45 -1.87 0.92
C SER A 189 -0.10 -2.05 1.61
N MET A 190 0.94 -2.38 0.84
CA MET A 190 2.29 -2.61 1.38
C MET A 190 2.94 -1.28 1.77
N GLU A 191 2.69 -0.25 0.96
CA GLU A 191 3.12 1.13 1.13
C GLU A 191 2.69 1.70 2.49
N LYS A 192 1.47 1.41 2.94
CA LYS A 192 0.99 1.79 4.28
C LYS A 192 1.82 1.18 5.40
N VAL A 193 2.22 -0.08 5.26
CA VAL A 193 3.04 -0.78 6.25
C VAL A 193 4.48 -0.27 6.25
N ASP A 194 5.04 0.04 5.09
CA ASP A 194 6.41 0.55 5.01
C ASP A 194 6.51 1.98 5.59
N VAL A 195 5.50 2.82 5.39
CA VAL A 195 5.34 4.10 6.10
C VAL A 195 5.24 3.90 7.62
N LEU A 196 4.41 2.95 8.07
CA LEU A 196 4.23 2.68 9.50
C LEU A 196 5.51 2.17 10.18
N ARG A 197 6.27 1.29 9.51
CA ARG A 197 7.59 0.85 9.97
C ARG A 197 8.58 2.00 10.06
N ALA A 198 8.60 2.89 9.05
CA ALA A 198 9.46 4.06 9.04
C ALA A 198 9.12 5.07 10.15
N LEU A 199 7.85 5.14 10.57
CA LEU A 199 7.39 5.89 11.75
C LEU A 199 7.62 5.16 13.09
N GLY A 200 8.25 3.98 13.08
CA GLY A 200 8.55 3.21 14.29
C GLY A 200 7.36 2.44 14.89
N ALA A 201 6.25 2.30 14.18
CA ALA A 201 5.09 1.55 14.66
C ALA A 201 5.28 0.03 14.49
N GLU A 202 4.90 -0.73 15.52
CA GLU A 202 4.74 -2.18 15.44
C GLU A 202 3.44 -2.52 14.72
N ILE A 203 3.42 -3.60 13.92
CA ILE A 203 2.31 -3.90 13.01
C ILE A 203 1.84 -5.34 13.19
N VAL A 204 0.54 -5.50 13.43
CA VAL A 204 -0.14 -6.78 13.52
C VAL A 204 -1.15 -6.88 12.38
N ARG A 205 -1.00 -7.91 11.53
CA ARG A 205 -1.95 -8.21 10.44
C ARG A 205 -3.06 -9.13 10.95
N THR A 206 -4.27 -8.95 10.41
CA THR A 206 -5.43 -9.83 10.68
C THR A 206 -6.11 -10.31 9.39
N PRO A 207 -6.77 -11.50 9.40
CA PRO A 207 -7.48 -12.01 8.24
C PRO A 207 -8.53 -11.03 7.74
N THR A 208 -8.53 -10.75 6.43
CA THR A 208 -9.47 -9.78 5.83
C THR A 208 -10.93 -10.27 5.85
N SER A 209 -11.15 -11.58 5.88
CA SER A 209 -12.48 -12.21 5.93
C SER A 209 -13.06 -12.34 7.35
N ALA A 210 -12.34 -11.92 8.39
CA ALA A 210 -12.85 -11.94 9.76
C ALA A 210 -13.91 -10.85 9.95
N ARG A 211 -15.15 -11.25 10.30
CA ARG A 211 -16.21 -10.34 10.75
C ARG A 211 -15.72 -9.49 11.93
N PHE A 212 -16.21 -8.27 12.08
CA PHE A 212 -15.80 -7.38 13.17
C PHE A 212 -15.92 -8.01 14.59
N ASP A 213 -16.89 -8.90 14.79
CA ASP A 213 -17.18 -9.56 16.08
C ASP A 213 -16.30 -10.78 16.42
N SER A 214 -15.54 -11.31 15.45
CA SER A 214 -14.63 -12.43 15.67
C SER A 214 -13.43 -12.04 16.56
N PRO A 215 -12.86 -12.96 17.37
CA PRO A 215 -11.61 -12.73 18.11
C PRO A 215 -10.36 -12.48 17.24
N GLU A 216 -10.44 -12.80 15.96
CA GLU A 216 -9.39 -12.67 14.94
C GLU A 216 -9.51 -11.37 14.13
N SER A 217 -10.61 -10.61 14.29
CA SER A 217 -10.80 -9.30 13.66
C SER A 217 -9.76 -8.29 14.16
N HIS A 218 -9.46 -7.25 13.38
CA HIS A 218 -8.53 -6.19 13.80
C HIS A 218 -8.98 -5.52 15.11
N VAL A 219 -10.29 -5.36 15.32
CA VAL A 219 -10.87 -4.88 16.58
C VAL A 219 -10.65 -5.89 17.71
N GLY A 220 -10.97 -7.17 17.49
CA GLY A 220 -10.82 -8.22 18.51
C GLY A 220 -9.36 -8.43 18.95
N VAL A 221 -8.44 -8.38 17.99
CA VAL A 221 -6.99 -8.50 18.24
C VAL A 221 -6.44 -7.27 18.95
N ALA A 222 -6.85 -6.05 18.58
CA ALA A 222 -6.45 -4.83 19.30
C ALA A 222 -6.87 -4.88 20.79
N TRP A 223 -8.11 -5.27 21.07
CA TRP A 223 -8.60 -5.42 22.44
C TRP A 223 -7.91 -6.53 23.23
N ARG A 224 -7.50 -7.63 22.58
CA ARG A 224 -6.64 -8.64 23.21
C ARG A 224 -5.28 -8.06 23.60
N LEU A 225 -4.59 -7.39 22.67
CA LEU A 225 -3.28 -6.75 22.93
C LEU A 225 -3.37 -5.72 24.06
N LYS A 226 -4.43 -4.89 24.09
CA LYS A 226 -4.68 -3.90 25.16
C LYS A 226 -4.97 -4.50 26.54
N ASN A 227 -5.32 -5.78 26.61
CA ASN A 227 -5.49 -6.51 27.87
C ASN A 227 -4.22 -7.26 28.30
N GLU A 228 -3.27 -7.46 27.38
CA GLU A 228 -1.97 -8.13 27.63
C GLU A 228 -0.83 -7.13 27.88
N ILE A 229 -0.89 -5.92 27.31
CA ILE A 229 0.17 -4.90 27.38
C ILE A 229 -0.17 -3.87 28.48
N PRO A 230 0.66 -3.72 29.53
CA PRO A 230 0.45 -2.70 30.56
C PRO A 230 0.63 -1.28 29.99
N ASN A 231 0.00 -0.30 30.63
CA ASN A 231 0.04 1.11 30.22
C ASN A 231 -0.30 1.32 28.73
N SER A 232 -1.28 0.54 28.22
CA SER A 232 -1.73 0.61 26.84
C SER A 232 -3.19 1.02 26.69
N HIS A 233 -3.44 1.81 25.65
CA HIS A 233 -4.73 2.44 25.38
C HIS A 233 -5.15 2.18 23.94
N ILE A 234 -6.43 1.90 23.73
CA ILE A 234 -7.06 2.01 22.41
C ILE A 234 -7.80 3.33 22.40
N LEU A 235 -7.47 4.20 21.45
CA LEU A 235 -8.13 5.50 21.32
C LEU A 235 -9.50 5.36 20.63
N ASP A 236 -9.68 4.31 19.83
CA ASP A 236 -10.95 3.80 19.31
C ASP A 236 -11.70 4.79 18.43
N GLN A 237 -11.20 4.99 17.21
CA GLN A 237 -11.82 5.85 16.20
C GLN A 237 -13.31 5.53 15.91
N TYR A 238 -13.80 4.33 16.24
CA TYR A 238 -15.20 3.94 16.00
C TYR A 238 -16.17 4.48 17.05
N ARG A 239 -15.64 4.84 18.23
CA ARG A 239 -16.43 5.23 19.42
C ARG A 239 -16.07 6.59 19.99
N ASN A 240 -14.87 7.09 19.74
CA ASN A 240 -14.33 8.27 20.38
C ASN A 240 -14.91 9.56 19.77
N PRO A 241 -15.56 10.44 20.55
CA PRO A 241 -16.14 11.69 20.04
C PRO A 241 -15.09 12.62 19.43
N SER A 242 -13.82 12.52 19.83
CA SER A 242 -12.70 13.26 19.23
C SER A 242 -12.58 13.06 17.71
N ASN A 243 -13.08 11.95 17.15
CA ASN A 243 -13.11 11.71 15.70
C ASN A 243 -14.10 12.67 14.99
N PRO A 244 -15.43 12.58 15.18
CA PRO A 244 -16.37 13.52 14.56
C PRO A 244 -16.13 14.98 15.00
N LEU A 245 -15.72 15.22 16.25
CA LEU A 245 -15.42 16.59 16.73
C LEU A 245 -14.23 17.23 16.03
N ALA A 246 -13.20 16.47 15.62
CA ALA A 246 -12.12 17.04 14.80
C ALA A 246 -12.66 17.63 13.49
N HIS A 247 -13.68 16.99 12.91
CA HIS A 247 -14.30 17.45 11.68
C HIS A 247 -15.34 18.56 11.92
N TYR A 248 -16.13 18.48 12.99
CA TYR A 248 -17.07 19.53 13.38
C TYR A 248 -16.35 20.85 13.72
N ASP A 249 -15.33 20.79 14.59
CA ASP A 249 -14.62 21.98 15.07
C ASP A 249 -13.68 22.61 14.03
N THR A 250 -13.17 21.82 13.07
CA THR A 250 -12.14 22.31 12.12
C THR A 250 -12.49 22.10 10.65
N THR A 251 -12.81 20.88 10.21
CA THR A 251 -13.02 20.61 8.78
C THR A 251 -14.27 21.31 8.25
N ALA A 252 -15.36 21.34 9.02
CA ALA A 252 -16.59 22.03 8.68
C ALA A 252 -16.40 23.56 8.70
N GLU A 253 -15.80 24.13 9.74
CA GLU A 253 -15.53 25.58 9.82
C GLU A 253 -14.53 26.04 8.73
N GLU A 254 -13.51 25.23 8.39
CA GLU A 254 -12.67 25.47 7.20
C GLU A 254 -13.49 25.47 5.89
N ILE A 255 -14.45 24.54 5.75
CA ILE A 255 -15.33 24.51 4.57
C ILE A 255 -16.26 25.73 4.57
N LEU A 256 -16.82 26.14 5.71
CA LEU A 256 -17.73 27.30 5.81
C LEU A 256 -17.02 28.62 5.51
N GLU A 257 -15.80 28.83 6.02
CA GLU A 257 -14.99 30.00 5.65
C GLU A 257 -14.55 29.97 4.18
N GLN A 258 -14.32 28.78 3.62
CA GLN A 258 -13.95 28.62 2.20
C GLN A 258 -15.18 28.62 1.27
N CYS A 259 -16.40 28.40 1.79
CA CYS A 259 -17.64 28.19 1.03
C CYS A 259 -18.90 28.55 1.84
N GLU A 260 -19.67 29.51 1.36
CA GLU A 260 -21.01 29.82 1.88
C GLU A 260 -22.05 28.70 1.52
N GLY A 261 -22.16 27.67 2.38
CA GLY A 261 -23.33 26.79 2.67
C GLY A 261 -23.98 25.86 1.60
N SER A 262 -24.16 24.56 1.92
CA SER A 262 -25.14 23.61 1.28
C SER A 262 -25.30 22.25 2.02
N ILE A 263 -26.40 21.49 1.77
CA ILE A 263 -26.86 20.19 2.37
C ILE A 263 -27.52 19.23 1.31
N LEU A 264 -27.80 17.92 1.55
CA LEU A 264 -27.84 16.80 0.52
C LEU A 264 -28.75 15.54 0.84
N ALA A 265 -29.82 15.09 0.09
CA ALA A 265 -30.91 14.07 0.44
C ALA A 265 -30.93 12.53 -0.04
N GLU A 266 -31.84 11.65 0.48
CA GLU A 266 -31.68 10.14 0.75
C GLU A 266 -32.41 9.10 -0.18
N PRO A 267 -32.21 7.72 -0.14
CA PRO A 267 -32.73 6.74 0.90
C PRO A 267 -31.95 5.38 1.16
N GLU A 268 -32.53 4.40 1.92
CA GLU A 268 -31.91 3.14 2.43
C GLU A 268 -31.84 1.92 1.45
N GLU A 269 -32.72 1.83 0.43
CA GLU A 269 -32.82 0.67 -0.48
C GLU A 269 -31.52 0.35 -1.24
N LEU A 270 -30.66 1.36 -1.38
CA LEU A 270 -29.34 1.31 -2.01
C LEU A 270 -28.39 0.27 -1.38
N ASN A 271 -28.69 -0.24 -0.18
CA ASN A 271 -27.79 -1.12 0.58
C ASN A 271 -27.83 -2.61 0.19
N LYS A 272 -28.69 -3.04 -0.74
CA LYS A 272 -28.76 -4.44 -1.20
C LYS A 272 -27.69 -4.74 -2.27
N THR A 273 -26.78 -5.68 -2.00
CA THR A 273 -25.73 -6.11 -2.95
C THR A 273 -25.25 -7.53 -2.69
N ASP A 274 -24.85 -8.23 -3.76
CA ASP A 274 -24.30 -9.59 -3.71
C ASP A 274 -22.78 -9.61 -3.46
N LYS A 275 -22.12 -8.44 -3.41
CA LYS A 275 -20.67 -8.30 -3.22
C LYS A 275 -20.33 -7.85 -1.80
N THR A 276 -19.65 -8.72 -1.04
CA THR A 276 -19.17 -8.44 0.32
C THR A 276 -17.70 -7.99 0.41
N GLN A 277 -16.98 -7.97 -0.72
CA GLN A 277 -15.57 -7.59 -0.81
C GLN A 277 -15.34 -6.58 -1.94
N TYR A 278 -14.47 -5.61 -1.69
CA TYR A 278 -14.11 -4.51 -2.59
C TYR A 278 -12.65 -4.07 -2.35
N GLU A 279 -12.01 -3.54 -3.39
CA GLU A 279 -10.59 -3.18 -3.43
C GLU A 279 -10.31 -1.75 -2.96
N VAL A 280 -11.28 -0.82 -3.05
CA VAL A 280 -11.14 0.53 -2.48
C VAL A 280 -10.88 0.43 -0.96
N GLU A 281 -9.90 1.21 -0.48
CA GLU A 281 -9.50 1.22 0.93
C GLU A 281 -9.96 2.49 1.65
N GLY A 282 -10.42 2.34 2.90
CA GLY A 282 -10.67 3.47 3.81
C GLY A 282 -12.13 3.87 3.98
N ILE A 283 -13.05 3.30 3.20
CA ILE A 283 -14.50 3.51 3.27
C ILE A 283 -15.24 2.17 3.34
N GLY A 284 -16.45 2.17 3.93
CA GLY A 284 -17.29 0.97 4.09
C GLY A 284 -16.94 0.10 5.30
N TYR A 285 -17.98 -0.44 5.96
CA TYR A 285 -17.88 -1.37 7.11
C TYR A 285 -19.03 -2.39 7.08
N ASP A 286 -18.82 -3.55 7.73
CA ASP A 286 -19.82 -4.59 7.97
C ASP A 286 -20.71 -4.34 9.20
N PHE A 287 -20.53 -3.18 9.84
CA PHE A 287 -21.30 -2.67 10.98
C PHE A 287 -21.48 -1.14 10.86
N ILE A 288 -22.42 -0.59 11.63
CA ILE A 288 -22.62 0.87 11.76
C ILE A 288 -21.76 1.37 12.94
N PRO A 289 -20.75 2.23 12.73
CA PRO A 289 -19.92 2.75 13.82
C PRO A 289 -20.71 3.65 14.78
N THR A 290 -20.40 3.64 16.08
CA THR A 290 -21.04 4.54 17.08
C THR A 290 -20.95 6.02 16.71
N VAL A 291 -19.89 6.46 16.00
CA VAL A 291 -19.68 7.85 15.58
C VAL A 291 -20.43 8.26 14.29
N LEU A 292 -21.12 7.34 13.61
CA LEU A 292 -21.88 7.65 12.40
C LEU A 292 -23.33 8.03 12.73
N ASP A 293 -23.61 9.32 12.76
CA ASP A 293 -24.99 9.81 12.69
C ASP A 293 -25.46 9.77 11.23
N ARG A 294 -26.55 9.05 10.96
CA ARG A 294 -27.16 8.96 9.63
C ARG A 294 -28.25 10.01 9.41
N SER A 295 -28.80 10.61 10.46
CA SER A 295 -29.89 11.59 10.36
C SER A 295 -29.46 12.93 9.74
N VAL A 296 -28.16 13.20 9.77
CA VAL A 296 -27.50 14.36 9.13
C VAL A 296 -26.76 13.99 7.85
N VAL A 297 -26.68 12.71 7.51
CA VAL A 297 -26.28 12.27 6.17
C VAL A 297 -27.57 12.19 5.41
N ASP A 298 -28.02 13.34 4.92
CA ASP A 298 -29.22 13.33 4.17
C ASP A 298 -29.04 12.49 2.87
N THR A 299 -27.83 12.25 2.30
CA THR A 299 -27.61 11.52 1.00
C THR A 299 -26.82 10.22 1.10
N TRP A 300 -27.24 9.20 0.33
CA TRP A 300 -26.39 8.05 -0.03
C TRP A 300 -26.27 7.82 -1.55
N TYR A 301 -25.05 7.50 -1.99
CA TYR A 301 -24.74 6.96 -3.33
C TYR A 301 -23.95 5.67 -3.19
N LYS A 302 -24.14 4.72 -4.12
CA LYS A 302 -23.33 3.51 -4.24
C LYS A 302 -22.39 3.61 -5.44
N SER A 303 -21.11 3.62 -5.16
CA SER A 303 -20.04 3.46 -6.14
C SER A 303 -19.59 2.00 -6.23
N ASN A 304 -18.82 1.69 -7.28
CA ASN A 304 -18.07 0.44 -7.39
C ASN A 304 -16.56 0.70 -7.57
N ASP A 305 -15.73 -0.35 -7.49
CA ASP A 305 -14.26 -0.24 -7.59
C ASP A 305 -13.82 0.34 -8.95
N GLU A 306 -14.40 -0.12 -10.07
CA GLU A 306 -14.03 0.29 -11.43
C GLU A 306 -14.24 1.80 -11.65
N GLU A 307 -15.44 2.29 -11.31
CA GLU A 307 -15.79 3.71 -11.35
C GLU A 307 -14.88 4.54 -10.42
N SER A 308 -14.66 4.07 -9.19
CA SER A 308 -13.86 4.78 -8.19
C SER A 308 -12.39 4.94 -8.63
N PHE A 309 -11.80 3.88 -9.18
CA PHE A 309 -10.41 3.93 -9.65
C PHE A 309 -10.27 4.73 -10.95
N ASN A 310 -11.18 4.57 -11.91
CA ASN A 310 -11.11 5.35 -13.15
C ASN A 310 -11.36 6.84 -12.89
N MET A 311 -12.27 7.22 -11.99
CA MET A 311 -12.44 8.61 -11.56
C MET A 311 -11.22 9.14 -10.78
N SER A 312 -10.57 8.31 -9.95
CA SER A 312 -9.31 8.70 -9.27
C SER A 312 -8.19 8.99 -10.28
N ARG A 313 -8.08 8.17 -11.34
CA ARG A 313 -7.12 8.41 -12.43
C ARG A 313 -7.47 9.63 -13.27
N LEU A 314 -8.77 9.95 -13.42
CA LEU A 314 -9.23 11.17 -14.08
C LEU A 314 -8.87 12.43 -13.27
N LEU A 315 -9.05 12.42 -11.95
CA LEU A 315 -8.61 13.50 -11.04
C LEU A 315 -7.10 13.76 -11.15
N ILE A 316 -6.29 12.71 -11.20
CA ILE A 316 -4.84 12.81 -11.39
C ILE A 316 -4.51 13.41 -12.76
N ARG A 317 -5.16 12.92 -13.83
CA ARG A 317 -4.83 13.25 -15.22
C ARG A 317 -5.31 14.64 -15.66
N GLU A 318 -6.55 14.98 -15.32
CA GLU A 318 -7.24 16.16 -15.86
C GLU A 318 -7.21 17.37 -14.89
N GLU A 319 -6.99 17.14 -13.60
CA GLU A 319 -6.92 18.20 -12.56
C GLU A 319 -5.57 18.25 -11.83
N GLY A 320 -4.67 17.29 -12.06
CA GLY A 320 -3.37 17.21 -11.38
C GLY A 320 -3.45 16.81 -9.90
N LEU A 321 -4.60 16.34 -9.42
CA LEU A 321 -4.84 16.04 -8.01
C LEU A 321 -4.37 14.61 -7.68
N LEU A 322 -3.26 14.51 -6.96
CA LEU A 322 -2.58 13.25 -6.62
C LEU A 322 -3.25 12.49 -5.46
N CYS A 323 -4.54 12.19 -5.62
CA CYS A 323 -5.42 11.62 -4.61
C CYS A 323 -5.66 10.09 -4.74
N GLY A 324 -6.05 9.45 -3.63
CA GLY A 324 -6.32 8.01 -3.51
C GLY A 324 -7.71 7.56 -3.96
N GLY A 325 -7.95 6.24 -3.96
CA GLY A 325 -9.14 5.60 -4.54
C GLY A 325 -10.49 6.10 -4.00
N SER A 326 -10.56 6.40 -2.70
CA SER A 326 -11.76 6.95 -2.06
C SER A 326 -12.11 8.38 -2.52
N SER A 327 -11.13 9.11 -3.06
CA SER A 327 -11.33 10.44 -3.63
C SER A 327 -12.06 10.35 -4.98
N GLY A 328 -11.74 9.34 -5.80
CA GLY A 328 -12.50 9.05 -7.01
C GLY A 328 -13.89 8.50 -6.72
N THR A 329 -14.08 7.71 -5.66
CA THR A 329 -15.42 7.34 -5.15
C THR A 329 -16.26 8.59 -4.85
N ALA A 330 -15.72 9.53 -4.07
CA ALA A 330 -16.43 10.75 -3.70
C ALA A 330 -16.74 11.64 -4.92
N MET A 331 -15.78 11.80 -5.83
CA MET A 331 -15.99 12.58 -7.05
C MET A 331 -16.97 11.91 -8.04
N ALA A 332 -16.98 10.58 -8.14
CA ALA A 332 -17.94 9.85 -8.95
C ALA A 332 -19.38 10.12 -8.45
N ALA A 333 -19.63 9.93 -7.16
CA ALA A 333 -20.92 10.29 -6.56
C ALA A 333 -21.26 11.78 -6.79
N ALA A 334 -20.30 12.69 -6.61
CA ALA A 334 -20.48 14.12 -6.79
C ALA A 334 -20.89 14.50 -8.23
N VAL A 335 -20.26 13.94 -9.28
CA VAL A 335 -20.64 14.26 -10.67
C VAL A 335 -22.01 13.69 -11.08
N HIS A 336 -22.57 12.75 -10.31
CA HIS A 336 -23.97 12.34 -10.45
C HIS A 336 -24.91 13.27 -9.69
N ALA A 337 -24.66 13.53 -8.40
CA ALA A 337 -25.48 14.41 -7.57
C ALA A 337 -25.55 15.86 -8.10
N ALA A 338 -24.41 16.38 -8.56
CA ALA A 338 -24.27 17.76 -9.03
C ALA A 338 -25.03 18.07 -10.34
N LYS A 339 -25.66 17.07 -10.99
CA LYS A 339 -26.52 17.26 -12.17
C LYS A 339 -27.80 18.01 -11.86
N GLU A 340 -28.27 17.96 -10.61
CA GLU A 340 -29.46 18.67 -10.15
C GLU A 340 -29.16 20.14 -9.82
N LEU A 341 -27.88 20.49 -9.66
CA LEU A 341 -27.43 21.84 -9.32
C LEU A 341 -27.32 22.74 -10.56
N LYS A 342 -27.68 24.00 -10.35
CA LYS A 342 -27.72 25.05 -11.38
C LYS A 342 -26.42 25.88 -11.38
N GLU A 343 -26.27 26.69 -12.42
CA GLU A 343 -25.24 27.71 -12.48
C GLU A 343 -25.33 28.67 -11.28
N GLY A 344 -24.19 29.05 -10.71
CA GLY A 344 -24.09 29.82 -9.48
C GLY A 344 -24.20 29.00 -8.18
N GLN A 345 -24.62 27.73 -8.23
CA GLN A 345 -24.55 26.82 -7.08
C GLN A 345 -23.17 26.13 -7.00
N ARG A 346 -22.84 25.59 -5.82
CA ARG A 346 -21.54 24.99 -5.53
C ARG A 346 -21.69 23.61 -4.88
N CYS A 347 -20.85 22.66 -5.28
CA CYS A 347 -20.70 21.34 -4.66
C CYS A 347 -19.26 21.20 -4.13
N VAL A 348 -19.11 20.73 -2.89
CA VAL A 348 -17.80 20.50 -2.26
C VAL A 348 -17.58 19.00 -2.08
N VAL A 349 -16.42 18.50 -2.50
CA VAL A 349 -16.05 17.08 -2.46
C VAL A 349 -14.81 16.90 -1.59
N ILE A 350 -14.88 16.02 -0.58
CA ILE A 350 -13.71 15.69 0.25
C ILE A 350 -12.83 14.67 -0.49
N LEU A 351 -11.54 14.95 -0.66
CA LEU A 351 -10.57 14.02 -1.25
C LEU A 351 -9.64 13.47 -0.14
N PRO A 352 -9.90 12.26 0.41
CA PRO A 352 -9.43 11.90 1.76
C PRO A 352 -7.94 11.63 1.93
N ASP A 353 -7.23 11.10 0.92
CA ASP A 353 -5.82 10.70 1.03
C ASP A 353 -5.07 10.71 -0.32
N SER A 354 -3.74 10.52 -0.27
CA SER A 354 -2.83 10.65 -1.42
C SER A 354 -2.59 9.34 -2.18
N ILE A 355 -2.10 9.43 -3.43
CA ILE A 355 -1.66 8.28 -4.24
C ILE A 355 -0.57 7.42 -3.59
N ARG A 356 0.19 7.95 -2.61
CA ARG A 356 1.31 7.25 -1.95
C ARG A 356 0.90 5.86 -1.45
N ASN A 357 -0.32 5.75 -0.94
CA ASN A 357 -0.86 4.53 -0.38
C ASN A 357 -1.18 3.44 -1.43
N TYR A 358 -1.11 3.76 -2.73
CA TYR A 358 -1.71 2.99 -3.83
C TYR A 358 -0.79 2.83 -5.05
N MET A 359 0.52 3.11 -4.91
CA MET A 359 1.47 3.15 -6.03
C MET A 359 1.52 1.82 -6.82
N SER A 360 1.43 0.68 -6.13
CA SER A 360 1.37 -0.66 -6.70
C SER A 360 -0.06 -1.17 -7.01
N LYS A 361 -1.10 -0.39 -6.68
CA LYS A 361 -2.53 -0.71 -6.87
C LYS A 361 -3.10 0.06 -8.06
N PHE A 362 -4.18 0.84 -7.89
CA PHE A 362 -4.93 1.45 -9.00
C PHE A 362 -4.11 2.40 -9.88
N LEU A 363 -2.98 2.93 -9.38
CA LEU A 363 -2.05 3.73 -10.16
C LEU A 363 -1.31 2.90 -11.23
N SER A 364 -1.13 1.60 -10.99
CA SER A 364 -0.52 0.64 -11.90
C SER A 364 -1.52 0.13 -12.93
N ASP A 365 -1.28 0.42 -14.20
CA ASP A 365 -2.04 -0.11 -15.33
C ASP A 365 -2.17 -1.64 -15.29
N LYS A 366 -1.10 -2.34 -14.90
CA LYS A 366 -1.09 -3.80 -14.81
C LYS A 366 -2.02 -4.32 -13.73
N TRP A 367 -2.08 -3.65 -12.59
CA TRP A 367 -3.00 -4.02 -11.51
C TRP A 367 -4.44 -3.77 -11.93
N MET A 368 -4.71 -2.64 -12.60
CA MET A 368 -6.04 -2.31 -13.15
C MET A 368 -6.49 -3.37 -14.18
N VAL A 369 -5.62 -3.78 -15.11
CA VAL A 369 -5.89 -4.87 -16.07
C VAL A 369 -6.07 -6.22 -15.37
N GLN A 370 -5.19 -6.57 -14.43
CA GLN A 370 -5.28 -7.83 -13.68
C GLN A 370 -6.58 -7.96 -12.89
N LYS A 371 -7.12 -6.83 -12.39
CA LYS A 371 -8.40 -6.76 -11.68
C LYS A 371 -9.63 -6.60 -12.59
N GLY A 372 -9.42 -6.38 -13.89
CA GLY A 372 -10.49 -6.16 -14.87
C GLY A 372 -11.09 -4.76 -14.87
N PHE A 373 -10.47 -3.78 -14.22
CA PHE A 373 -10.93 -2.37 -14.17
C PHE A 373 -10.43 -1.51 -15.35
N LEU A 374 -9.57 -2.09 -16.19
CA LEU A 374 -9.06 -1.50 -17.44
C LEU A 374 -8.90 -2.62 -18.46
N ARG A 375 -9.29 -2.38 -19.72
CA ARG A 375 -9.12 -3.38 -20.79
C ARG A 375 -7.72 -3.26 -21.40
N GLU A 376 -7.13 -4.36 -21.85
CA GLU A 376 -5.81 -4.34 -22.53
C GLU A 376 -5.79 -3.48 -23.81
N GLU A 377 -6.95 -3.22 -24.41
CA GLU A 377 -7.13 -2.32 -25.56
C GLU A 377 -7.09 -0.83 -25.20
N ASP A 378 -7.42 -0.45 -23.96
CA ASP A 378 -7.41 0.94 -23.47
C ASP A 378 -6.03 1.39 -22.96
N LEU A 379 -5.06 0.47 -22.87
CA LEU A 379 -3.70 0.78 -22.45
C LEU A 379 -3.05 1.79 -23.43
N MET A 380 -2.61 2.94 -22.90
CA MET A 380 -1.85 3.96 -23.66
C MET A 380 -0.44 3.52 -24.11
N VAL A 381 -0.13 2.22 -24.05
CA VAL A 381 1.08 1.64 -24.61
C VAL A 381 0.91 1.57 -26.13
N LYS A 382 1.74 2.30 -26.88
CA LYS A 382 1.90 2.08 -28.33
C LYS A 382 2.44 0.67 -28.55
N LYS A 383 1.54 -0.31 -28.73
CA LYS A 383 1.86 -1.74 -28.92
C LYS A 383 2.85 -1.89 -30.08
N PRO A 384 4.10 -2.32 -29.83
CA PRO A 384 5.07 -2.51 -30.90
C PRO A 384 4.65 -3.63 -31.85
N TRP A 385 5.21 -3.67 -33.06
CA TRP A 385 4.90 -4.67 -34.10
C TRP A 385 4.99 -6.14 -33.60
N TRP A 386 5.85 -6.41 -32.61
CA TRP A 386 6.07 -7.75 -32.05
C TRP A 386 5.07 -8.14 -30.96
N TRP A 387 4.24 -7.22 -30.44
CA TRP A 387 3.43 -7.43 -29.23
C TRP A 387 2.48 -8.64 -29.33
N ASN A 388 1.86 -8.83 -30.49
CA ASN A 388 0.88 -9.90 -30.73
C ASN A 388 1.49 -11.21 -31.25
N LEU A 389 2.82 -11.28 -31.42
CA LEU A 389 3.50 -12.53 -31.83
C LEU A 389 3.45 -13.55 -30.67
N LYS A 390 3.42 -14.84 -31.00
CA LYS A 390 3.42 -15.92 -29.99
C LYS A 390 4.82 -16.17 -29.42
N LEU A 391 4.90 -16.64 -28.17
CA LEU A 391 6.17 -17.03 -27.53
C LEU A 391 6.95 -18.09 -28.32
N GLN A 392 6.25 -18.96 -29.06
CA GLN A 392 6.87 -19.94 -29.96
C GLN A 392 7.82 -19.33 -31.01
N CYS A 393 7.74 -18.01 -31.29
CA CYS A 393 8.69 -17.32 -32.16
C CYS A 393 10.07 -17.07 -31.52
N LEU A 394 10.22 -17.26 -30.20
CA LEU A 394 11.51 -17.18 -29.51
C LEU A 394 12.29 -18.49 -29.69
N ASN A 395 13.54 -18.39 -30.12
CA ASN A 395 14.43 -19.54 -30.27
C ASN A 395 14.99 -19.97 -28.90
N MET A 396 14.15 -20.65 -28.11
CA MET A 396 14.49 -21.09 -26.76
C MET A 396 15.47 -22.27 -26.77
N SER A 397 16.49 -22.21 -25.91
CA SER A 397 17.37 -23.34 -25.64
C SER A 397 16.72 -24.35 -24.70
N ALA A 398 17.17 -25.61 -24.76
CA ALA A 398 16.70 -26.66 -23.86
C ALA A 398 16.93 -26.25 -22.39
N PRO A 399 15.93 -26.44 -21.49
CA PRO A 399 16.01 -25.94 -20.13
C PRO A 399 16.94 -26.80 -19.27
N LEU A 400 17.89 -26.14 -18.62
CA LEU A 400 18.63 -26.71 -17.49
C LEU A 400 17.72 -26.77 -16.27
N THR A 401 17.44 -27.97 -15.74
CA THR A 401 16.70 -28.18 -14.49
C THR A 401 17.56 -28.86 -13.43
N VAL A 402 17.18 -28.76 -12.15
CA VAL A 402 17.85 -29.45 -11.04
C VAL A 402 16.85 -30.17 -10.14
N LEU A 403 17.24 -31.33 -9.59
CA LEU A 403 16.43 -32.05 -8.61
C LEU A 403 16.45 -31.33 -7.24
N PRO A 404 15.37 -31.39 -6.45
CA PRO A 404 15.28 -30.72 -5.14
C PRO A 404 16.30 -31.19 -4.10
N THR A 405 16.90 -32.37 -4.32
CA THR A 405 17.89 -33.02 -3.45
C THR A 405 19.34 -32.60 -3.75
N VAL A 406 19.60 -31.89 -4.86
CA VAL A 406 20.96 -31.42 -5.20
C VAL A 406 21.40 -30.36 -4.19
N SER A 407 22.66 -30.38 -3.76
CA SER A 407 23.18 -29.39 -2.82
C SER A 407 23.33 -27.99 -3.44
N CYS A 408 23.28 -26.95 -2.60
CA CYS A 408 23.50 -25.57 -3.02
C CYS A 408 24.88 -25.40 -3.69
N GLN A 409 25.94 -25.98 -3.11
CA GLN A 409 27.28 -25.97 -3.71
C GLN A 409 27.31 -26.58 -5.11
N LYS A 410 26.70 -27.76 -5.31
CA LYS A 410 26.70 -28.42 -6.61
C LYS A 410 25.87 -27.66 -7.65
N THR A 411 24.76 -27.06 -7.22
CA THR A 411 23.90 -26.23 -8.06
C THR A 411 24.62 -24.96 -8.51
N ILE A 412 25.34 -24.27 -7.62
CA ILE A 412 26.17 -23.10 -7.96
C ILE A 412 27.24 -23.46 -9.01
N GLN A 413 27.86 -24.64 -8.89
CA GLN A 413 28.83 -25.13 -9.88
C GLN A 413 28.17 -25.41 -11.24
N ILE A 414 27.02 -26.10 -11.26
CA ILE A 414 26.27 -26.41 -12.49
C ILE A 414 25.87 -25.13 -13.21
N LEU A 415 25.27 -24.17 -12.49
CA LEU A 415 24.84 -22.88 -13.02
C LEU A 415 26.01 -22.11 -13.64
N LYS A 416 27.11 -21.92 -12.90
CA LYS A 416 28.32 -21.23 -13.39
C LYS A 416 28.96 -21.91 -14.60
N HIS A 417 29.05 -23.25 -14.60
CA HIS A 417 29.69 -23.99 -15.70
C HIS A 417 28.89 -23.90 -17.01
N ASN A 418 27.57 -23.89 -16.92
CA ASN A 418 26.68 -23.81 -18.08
C ASN A 418 26.28 -22.36 -18.45
N GLY A 419 26.80 -21.35 -17.75
CA GLY A 419 26.51 -19.94 -18.04
C GLY A 419 25.10 -19.48 -17.70
N PHE A 420 24.40 -20.15 -16.77
CA PHE A 420 23.06 -19.78 -16.32
C PHE A 420 23.10 -19.14 -14.93
N ASP A 421 22.35 -18.07 -14.72
CA ASP A 421 22.16 -17.47 -13.38
C ASP A 421 21.06 -18.16 -12.56
N GLN A 422 20.24 -19.01 -13.19
CA GLN A 422 19.03 -19.60 -12.61
C GLN A 422 18.64 -20.93 -13.26
N ALA A 423 17.97 -21.80 -12.49
CA ALA A 423 17.39 -23.05 -12.96
C ALA A 423 16.06 -23.36 -12.25
N PRO A 424 15.08 -23.99 -12.93
CA PRO A 424 13.91 -24.56 -12.30
C PRO A 424 14.28 -25.79 -11.47
N VAL A 425 13.70 -25.87 -10.28
CA VAL A 425 13.77 -27.06 -9.44
C VAL A 425 12.56 -27.93 -9.73
N VAL A 426 12.81 -29.09 -10.32
CA VAL A 426 11.78 -30.03 -10.78
C VAL A 426 12.05 -31.37 -10.11
N ASP A 427 11.02 -32.01 -9.58
CA ASP A 427 11.17 -33.35 -9.00
C ASP A 427 11.13 -34.47 -10.05
N ASP A 428 11.35 -35.69 -9.58
CA ASP A 428 11.34 -36.93 -10.36
C ASP A 428 9.96 -37.27 -10.97
N THR A 429 8.86 -36.70 -10.44
CA THR A 429 7.54 -36.79 -11.07
C THR A 429 7.39 -35.81 -12.24
N GLY A 430 8.18 -34.74 -12.25
CA GLY A 430 8.10 -33.61 -13.19
C GLY A 430 7.40 -32.38 -12.60
N LEU A 431 7.08 -32.37 -11.31
CA LEU A 431 6.44 -31.22 -10.67
C LEU A 431 7.47 -30.10 -10.45
N ILE A 432 7.11 -28.88 -10.86
CA ILE A 432 7.93 -27.68 -10.70
C ILE A 432 7.75 -27.17 -9.26
N LEU A 433 8.75 -27.40 -8.40
CA LEU A 433 8.71 -27.05 -6.97
C LEU A 433 9.10 -25.58 -6.71
N GLY A 434 9.87 -24.99 -7.62
CA GLY A 434 10.34 -23.62 -7.53
C GLY A 434 11.44 -23.30 -8.53
N MET A 435 12.10 -22.17 -8.32
CA MET A 435 13.31 -21.77 -9.03
C MET A 435 14.46 -21.61 -8.02
N VAL A 436 15.69 -21.71 -8.51
CA VAL A 436 16.90 -21.26 -7.78
C VAL A 436 17.67 -20.29 -8.65
N THR A 437 18.29 -19.29 -8.00
CA THR A 437 19.16 -18.31 -8.65
C THR A 437 20.50 -18.23 -7.89
N LEU A 438 21.58 -17.91 -8.59
CA LEU A 438 22.89 -17.68 -7.98
C LEU A 438 22.82 -16.61 -6.89
N GLY A 439 22.10 -15.50 -7.15
CA GLY A 439 21.91 -14.42 -6.19
C GLY A 439 21.19 -14.84 -4.91
N ASN A 440 20.06 -15.56 -5.00
CA ASN A 440 19.30 -15.99 -3.83
C ASN A 440 20.07 -17.01 -2.97
N MET A 441 20.76 -17.95 -3.62
CA MET A 441 21.61 -18.93 -2.93
C MET A 441 22.76 -18.24 -2.20
N LEU A 442 23.51 -17.36 -2.88
CA LEU A 442 24.63 -16.64 -2.29
C LEU A 442 24.18 -15.72 -1.14
N SER A 443 23.10 -14.95 -1.31
CA SER A 443 22.57 -14.11 -0.25
C SER A 443 22.12 -14.91 0.97
N SER A 444 21.49 -16.06 0.78
CA SER A 444 21.03 -16.92 1.88
C SER A 444 22.19 -17.59 2.63
N ILE A 445 23.27 -17.96 1.93
CA ILE A 445 24.50 -18.49 2.54
C ILE A 445 25.24 -17.39 3.32
N LEU A 446 25.43 -16.20 2.72
CA LEU A 446 26.12 -15.08 3.37
C LEU A 446 25.37 -14.55 4.60
N ALA A 447 24.04 -14.63 4.61
CA ALA A 447 23.20 -14.29 5.76
C ALA A 447 23.09 -15.42 6.81
N GLY A 448 23.85 -16.51 6.68
CA GLY A 448 23.84 -17.64 7.63
C GLY A 448 22.54 -18.45 7.68
N LYS A 449 21.64 -18.30 6.70
CA LYS A 449 20.32 -18.95 6.69
C LYS A 449 20.35 -20.41 6.22
N ILE A 450 21.36 -20.78 5.42
CA ILE A 450 21.59 -22.12 4.87
C ILE A 450 23.09 -22.39 4.71
N ASN A 451 23.47 -23.68 4.64
CA ASN A 451 24.85 -24.11 4.38
C ASN A 451 25.07 -24.53 2.92
N LEU A 452 26.33 -24.57 2.48
CA LEU A 452 26.70 -25.04 1.13
C LEU A 452 26.29 -26.49 0.84
N SER A 453 26.28 -27.34 1.87
CA SER A 453 25.86 -28.74 1.80
C SER A 453 24.34 -28.94 1.81
N ASP A 454 23.55 -27.93 2.17
CA ASP A 454 22.10 -28.04 2.23
C ASP A 454 21.47 -28.25 0.83
N PRO A 455 20.36 -28.99 0.73
CA PRO A 455 19.65 -29.21 -0.52
C PRO A 455 18.96 -27.92 -1.00
N VAL A 456 18.87 -27.73 -2.32
CA VAL A 456 18.25 -26.55 -2.93
C VAL A 456 16.77 -26.36 -2.59
N SER A 457 16.09 -27.43 -2.16
CA SER A 457 14.73 -27.38 -1.63
C SER A 457 14.56 -26.41 -0.44
N LYS A 458 15.63 -26.07 0.29
CA LYS A 458 15.60 -25.06 1.37
C LYS A 458 15.66 -23.61 0.89
N VAL A 459 16.00 -23.34 -0.38
CA VAL A 459 16.24 -21.99 -0.94
C VAL A 459 15.43 -21.72 -2.21
N LEU A 460 14.27 -22.38 -2.32
CA LEU A 460 13.35 -22.25 -3.44
C LEU A 460 12.75 -20.84 -3.51
N TYR A 461 13.01 -20.17 -4.63
CA TYR A 461 12.28 -18.98 -5.06
C TYR A 461 10.97 -19.42 -5.71
N LYS A 462 9.85 -19.25 -5.00
CA LYS A 462 8.52 -19.72 -5.44
C LYS A 462 7.68 -18.67 -6.18
N GLN A 463 8.11 -17.40 -6.18
CA GLN A 463 7.38 -16.30 -6.80
C GLN A 463 7.88 -16.05 -8.22
N PHE A 464 7.40 -16.84 -9.18
CA PHE A 464 7.70 -16.69 -10.60
C PHE A 464 6.42 -16.86 -11.42
N LYS A 465 6.39 -16.30 -12.63
CA LYS A 465 5.27 -16.45 -13.55
C LYS A 465 5.53 -17.58 -14.54
N GLN A 466 4.53 -18.45 -14.68
CA GLN A 466 4.46 -19.44 -15.75
C GLN A 466 3.75 -18.83 -16.96
N ILE A 467 4.22 -19.17 -18.17
CA ILE A 467 3.65 -18.72 -19.43
C ILE A 467 3.66 -19.86 -20.45
N THR A 468 2.74 -19.86 -21.41
CA THR A 468 2.60 -20.95 -22.41
C THR A 468 3.18 -20.56 -23.77
N LEU A 469 3.53 -21.55 -24.60
CA LEU A 469 4.00 -21.31 -25.98
C LEU A 469 2.99 -20.53 -26.85
N THR A 470 1.72 -20.61 -26.49
CA THR A 470 0.59 -19.98 -27.18
C THR A 470 0.31 -18.54 -26.77
N ASP A 471 0.85 -18.10 -25.63
CA ASP A 471 0.74 -16.71 -25.16
C ASP A 471 1.52 -15.75 -26.08
N ASN A 472 1.22 -14.45 -25.99
CA ASN A 472 1.84 -13.41 -26.80
C ASN A 472 3.06 -12.74 -26.12
N LEU A 473 3.95 -12.15 -26.92
CA LEU A 473 5.16 -11.48 -26.43
C LEU A 473 4.86 -10.22 -25.61
N GLY A 474 3.70 -9.58 -25.78
CA GLY A 474 3.23 -8.48 -24.94
C GLY A 474 2.98 -8.90 -23.48
N LYS A 475 2.34 -10.07 -23.28
CA LYS A 475 2.15 -10.71 -21.97
C LYS A 475 3.50 -11.03 -21.33
N LEU A 476 4.45 -11.56 -22.11
CA LEU A 476 5.82 -11.80 -21.67
C LEU A 476 6.53 -10.49 -21.25
N SER A 477 6.47 -9.43 -22.07
CA SER A 477 7.04 -8.12 -21.74
C SER A 477 6.47 -7.58 -20.42
N SER A 478 5.15 -7.69 -20.26
CA SER A 478 4.44 -7.22 -19.07
C SER A 478 4.86 -7.95 -17.79
N ILE A 479 5.18 -9.26 -17.90
CA ILE A 479 5.78 -10.07 -16.83
C ILE A 479 7.23 -9.61 -16.57
N LEU A 480 8.05 -9.49 -17.62
CA LEU A 480 9.50 -9.22 -17.51
C LEU A 480 9.86 -7.83 -16.98
N GLU A 481 8.91 -6.90 -16.99
CA GLU A 481 9.00 -5.60 -16.31
C GLU A 481 8.83 -5.69 -14.76
N ILE A 482 8.43 -6.83 -14.21
CA ILE A 482 8.29 -7.07 -12.76
C ILE A 482 9.21 -8.24 -12.33
N ASP A 483 9.05 -9.38 -13.00
CA ASP A 483 9.79 -10.61 -12.75
C ASP A 483 11.04 -10.65 -13.63
N HIS A 484 12.19 -11.07 -13.10
CA HIS A 484 13.45 -11.09 -13.88
C HIS A 484 13.43 -12.14 -15.02
N PHE A 485 12.50 -13.10 -14.94
CA PHE A 485 12.32 -14.16 -15.93
C PHE A 485 10.88 -14.68 -15.91
N ALA A 486 10.47 -15.32 -17.00
CA ALA A 486 9.25 -16.12 -17.10
C ALA A 486 9.60 -17.58 -17.36
N LEU A 487 8.87 -18.50 -16.72
CA LEU A 487 9.04 -19.94 -16.93
C LEU A 487 8.07 -20.41 -18.03
N VAL A 488 8.59 -20.85 -19.16
CA VAL A 488 7.76 -21.35 -20.26
C VAL A 488 7.42 -22.80 -19.99
N VAL A 489 6.13 -23.11 -19.94
CA VAL A 489 5.60 -24.45 -19.61
C VAL A 489 4.70 -24.98 -20.73
N HIS A 490 4.64 -26.30 -20.85
CA HIS A 490 3.76 -27.01 -21.76
C HIS A 490 3.10 -28.20 -21.04
N GLU A 491 1.81 -28.44 -21.29
CA GLU A 491 1.13 -29.64 -20.79
C GLU A 491 1.30 -30.79 -21.79
N GLN A 492 1.87 -31.90 -21.33
CA GLN A 492 1.94 -33.15 -22.09
C GLN A 492 0.94 -34.16 -21.52
N ILE A 493 0.15 -34.79 -22.39
CA ILE A 493 -0.71 -35.92 -22.02
C ILE A 493 0.13 -37.20 -22.09
N GLN A 494 0.23 -37.92 -20.98
CA GLN A 494 0.93 -39.20 -20.87
C GLN A 494 -0.06 -40.29 -20.45
N TYR A 495 -0.24 -41.28 -21.32
CA TYR A 495 -1.03 -42.46 -21.02
C TYR A 495 -0.25 -43.40 -20.09
N LEU A 496 -0.96 -43.97 -19.11
CA LEU A 496 -0.47 -44.97 -18.16
C LEU A 496 -0.78 -46.38 -18.67
N THR A 497 -0.16 -47.39 -18.05
CA THR A 497 -0.28 -48.80 -18.46
C THR A 497 -1.69 -49.39 -18.29
N ASP A 498 -2.57 -48.73 -17.52
CA ASP A 498 -3.98 -49.09 -17.33
C ASP A 498 -4.92 -48.41 -18.35
N GLY A 499 -4.37 -47.63 -19.30
CA GLY A 499 -5.14 -46.88 -20.29
C GLY A 499 -5.70 -45.54 -19.78
N SER A 500 -5.52 -45.20 -18.50
CA SER A 500 -5.77 -43.85 -18.00
C SER A 500 -4.72 -42.87 -18.53
N HIS A 501 -4.96 -41.57 -18.37
CA HIS A 501 -4.00 -40.54 -18.76
C HIS A 501 -3.73 -39.56 -17.63
N SER A 502 -2.48 -39.13 -17.55
CA SER A 502 -2.01 -38.09 -16.66
C SER A 502 -1.58 -36.87 -17.49
N LYS A 503 -1.77 -35.66 -16.95
CA LYS A 503 -1.16 -34.44 -17.49
C LYS A 503 0.16 -34.20 -16.77
N LYS A 504 1.26 -34.21 -17.51
CA LYS A 504 2.58 -33.86 -17.01
C LYS A 504 2.94 -32.45 -17.47
N GLN A 505 3.26 -31.57 -16.53
CA GLN A 505 3.74 -30.23 -16.86
C GLN A 505 5.24 -30.32 -17.18
N MET A 506 5.62 -29.89 -18.37
CA MET A 506 7.01 -29.87 -18.83
C MET A 506 7.50 -28.43 -18.86
N VAL A 507 8.71 -28.19 -18.33
CA VAL A 507 9.42 -26.93 -18.60
C VAL A 507 9.91 -26.98 -20.04
N PHE A 508 9.61 -25.93 -20.81
CA PHE A 508 10.08 -25.75 -22.18
C PHE A 508 11.28 -24.79 -22.26
N GLY A 509 11.35 -23.82 -21.35
CA GLY A 509 12.44 -22.84 -21.31
C GLY A 509 12.30 -21.85 -20.15
N VAL A 510 13.37 -21.11 -19.87
CA VAL A 510 13.33 -19.90 -19.04
C VAL A 510 13.64 -18.74 -19.96
N VAL A 511 12.82 -17.69 -19.93
CA VAL A 511 12.93 -16.53 -20.82
C VAL A 511 13.12 -15.26 -20.00
N THR A 512 14.05 -14.41 -20.43
CA THR A 512 14.43 -13.15 -19.77
C THR A 512 14.18 -11.94 -20.67
N ALA A 513 14.35 -10.73 -20.12
CA ALA A 513 14.32 -9.49 -20.90
C ALA A 513 15.39 -9.45 -22.02
N VAL A 514 16.54 -10.12 -21.81
CA VAL A 514 17.61 -10.22 -22.80
C VAL A 514 17.18 -11.06 -24.00
N ASP A 515 16.47 -12.16 -23.78
CA ASP A 515 15.98 -13.04 -24.86
C ASP A 515 14.96 -12.32 -25.75
N LEU A 516 14.02 -11.58 -25.14
CA LEU A 516 13.05 -10.76 -25.86
C LEU A 516 13.74 -9.63 -26.65
N LEU A 517 14.73 -8.96 -26.06
CA LEU A 517 15.51 -7.92 -26.73
C LEU A 517 16.31 -8.47 -27.92
N ASN A 518 16.95 -9.64 -27.76
CA ASN A 518 17.69 -10.33 -28.82
C ASN A 518 16.76 -10.70 -29.98
N PHE A 519 15.57 -11.22 -29.71
CA PHE A 519 14.56 -11.50 -30.74
C PHE A 519 14.14 -10.24 -31.52
N VAL A 520 13.78 -9.16 -30.81
CA VAL A 520 13.33 -7.90 -31.43
C VAL A 520 14.42 -7.23 -32.26
N THR A 521 15.68 -7.29 -31.80
CA THR A 521 16.83 -6.71 -32.53
C THR A 521 17.26 -7.55 -33.73
N ALA A 522 17.23 -8.89 -33.63
CA ALA A 522 17.56 -9.78 -34.74
C ALA A 522 16.59 -9.62 -35.92
N ARG A 523 15.26 -9.62 -35.68
CA ARG A 523 14.27 -9.44 -36.74
C ARG A 523 14.35 -8.07 -37.41
N LYS A 524 14.53 -6.98 -36.65
CA LYS A 524 14.73 -5.64 -37.24
C LYS A 524 15.95 -5.55 -38.17
N ARG A 525 16.99 -6.37 -37.95
CA ARG A 525 18.15 -6.45 -38.86
C ARG A 525 17.80 -7.23 -40.14
N GLN A 526 17.06 -8.32 -40.03
CA GLN A 526 16.59 -9.10 -41.20
C GLN A 526 15.63 -8.30 -42.08
N GLU A 527 14.70 -7.56 -41.49
CA GLU A 527 13.77 -6.68 -42.21
C GLU A 527 14.53 -5.59 -42.98
N ARG A 528 15.57 -4.98 -42.38
CA ARG A 528 16.44 -4.01 -43.07
C ARG A 528 17.25 -4.62 -44.21
N SER A 529 17.90 -5.77 -44.00
CA SER A 529 18.67 -6.41 -45.07
C SER A 529 17.79 -6.86 -46.22
N MET A 530 16.53 -7.23 -45.95
CA MET A 530 15.57 -7.56 -47.00
C MET A 530 15.13 -6.31 -47.77
N SER A 531 14.87 -5.17 -47.13
CA SER A 531 14.56 -3.92 -47.84
C SER A 531 15.73 -3.42 -48.69
N GLU A 532 16.96 -3.48 -48.16
CA GLU A 532 18.17 -3.06 -48.88
C GLU A 532 18.43 -3.98 -50.10
N SER A 533 18.18 -5.30 -49.97
CA SER A 533 18.32 -6.24 -51.10
C SER A 533 17.24 -6.13 -52.18
N THR A 534 16.10 -5.51 -51.91
CA THR A 534 15.06 -5.23 -52.92
C THR A 534 15.30 -3.93 -53.70
N ASP A 535 16.09 -3.01 -53.17
CA ASP A 535 16.50 -1.78 -53.87
C ASP A 535 17.70 -2.01 -54.81
N GLU A 536 18.48 -3.09 -54.63
CA GLU A 536 19.56 -3.51 -55.57
C GLU A 536 19.05 -4.34 -56.77
N LEU A 537 17.74 -4.60 -56.86
CA LEU A 537 17.11 -5.48 -57.87
C LEU A 537 16.07 -4.79 -58.77
N ASN A 538 15.96 -3.45 -58.72
CA ASN A 538 15.05 -2.63 -59.54
C ASN A 538 15.80 -1.58 -60.38
#